data_AF-A0A2G9M2D4-F1
#
_entry.id   AF-A0A2G9M2D4-F1
#
_cell.length_a   1.000
_cell.length_b   1.000
_cell.length_c   1.000
_cell.angle_alpha   90.00
_cell.angle_beta   90.00
_cell.angle_gamma   90.00
#
_symmetry.space_group_name_H-M   'P 1'
#
loop_
_entity.id
_entity.type
_entity.pdbx_description
1 polymer ?
#
loop_
_entity_poly.entity_id
_entity_poly.type
_entity_poly.pdbx_seq_one_letter_code
_entity_poly.pdbx_strand_id
1 'polypeptide(L)'
;YGGEDYCIEDGKYCSMHGIQELNQDVRELCVNKYYGIGKYFEFVLLANKECDYNNVDTCWEAQAEKIDGIDKERIKECQSSEAVELLEKEMELDQLLGVSGSPTVFIEGEAYSGSRQPADFQKALCDAFDSDKPDGCSVALESTEDVASGQC
;
A
#
# COMPACT_ATOMS: atom_id res chain seq x y z
N TYR A 1 -17.07 12.07 -6.45
CA TYR A 1 -16.32 10.83 -6.67
C TYR A 1 -17.24 9.84 -7.35
N GLY A 2 -16.81 9.23 -8.45
CA GLY A 2 -17.66 8.37 -9.27
C GLY A 2 -17.70 8.83 -10.73
N GLY A 3 -17.19 7.98 -11.61
CA GLY A 3 -17.01 8.21 -13.04
C GLY A 3 -15.81 7.42 -13.55
N GLU A 4 -15.69 7.27 -14.87
CA GLU A 4 -14.58 6.53 -15.50
C GLU A 4 -13.19 7.09 -15.12
N ASP A 5 -13.12 8.37 -14.76
CA ASP A 5 -11.91 9.04 -14.27
C ASP A 5 -11.47 8.60 -12.86
N TYR A 6 -12.27 7.78 -12.17
CA TYR A 6 -12.02 7.32 -10.79
C TYR A 6 -12.21 5.83 -10.59
N CYS A 7 -12.97 5.19 -11.48
CA CYS A 7 -13.54 3.87 -11.22
C CYS A 7 -13.46 2.94 -12.43
N ILE A 8 -13.47 1.64 -12.14
CA ILE A 8 -13.69 0.56 -13.13
C ILE A 8 -14.96 -0.23 -12.78
N GLU A 9 -15.31 -1.21 -13.62
CA GLU A 9 -16.43 -2.15 -13.41
C GLU A 9 -17.74 -1.40 -13.11
N ASP A 10 -18.16 -0.53 -14.02
CA ASP A 10 -19.37 0.30 -13.93
C ASP A 10 -19.49 1.09 -12.59
N GLY A 11 -18.35 1.48 -12.01
CA GLY A 11 -18.29 2.24 -10.77
C GLY A 11 -18.23 1.40 -9.50
N LYS A 12 -18.07 0.07 -9.60
CA LYS A 12 -17.97 -0.83 -8.44
C LYS A 12 -16.69 -0.60 -7.63
N TYR A 13 -15.56 -0.38 -8.32
CA TYR A 13 -14.27 -0.14 -7.66
C TYR A 13 -13.77 1.24 -8.04
N CYS A 14 -13.51 2.07 -7.04
CA CYS A 14 -13.13 3.47 -7.19
C CYS A 14 -12.02 3.82 -6.22
N SER A 15 -11.15 4.75 -6.61
CA SER A 15 -10.25 5.40 -5.66
C SER A 15 -10.60 6.87 -5.43
N MET A 16 -10.15 7.44 -4.31
CA MET A 16 -10.46 8.84 -3.93
C MET A 16 -9.69 9.88 -4.74
N HIS A 17 -8.53 9.53 -5.29
CA HIS A 17 -7.66 10.44 -6.03
C HIS A 17 -7.60 10.14 -7.54
N GLY A 18 -8.54 9.35 -8.05
CA GLY A 18 -8.71 9.11 -9.49
C GLY A 18 -8.24 7.75 -9.97
N ILE A 19 -8.41 7.50 -11.27
CA ILE A 19 -8.16 6.21 -11.91
C ILE A 19 -6.69 5.82 -11.87
N GLN A 20 -5.78 6.78 -11.86
CA GLN A 20 -4.34 6.51 -11.78
C GLN A 20 -3.95 5.93 -10.42
N GLU A 21 -4.57 6.40 -9.34
CA GLU A 21 -4.39 5.80 -8.01
C GLU A 21 -4.93 4.36 -8.01
N LEU A 22 -6.16 4.15 -8.49
CA LEU A 22 -6.75 2.80 -8.58
C LEU A 22 -5.88 1.85 -9.42
N ASN A 23 -5.34 2.34 -10.53
CA ASN A 23 -4.41 1.59 -11.38
C ASN A 23 -3.13 1.21 -10.63
N GLN A 24 -2.59 2.12 -9.82
CA GLN A 24 -1.41 1.87 -9.01
C GLN A 24 -1.70 0.87 -7.89
N ASP A 25 -2.85 0.97 -7.20
CA ASP A 25 -3.27 -0.01 -6.19
C ASP A 25 -3.27 -1.43 -6.76
N VAL A 26 -3.84 -1.60 -7.97
CA VAL A 26 -3.83 -2.90 -8.66
C VAL A 26 -2.41 -3.36 -9.00
N ARG A 27 -1.52 -2.47 -9.46
CA ARG A 27 -0.12 -2.84 -9.74
C ARG A 27 0.61 -3.29 -8.49
N GLU A 28 0.35 -2.65 -7.36
CA GLU A 28 0.93 -3.01 -6.06
C GLU A 28 0.45 -4.39 -5.61
N LEU A 29 -0.86 -4.68 -5.73
CA LEU A 29 -1.41 -6.01 -5.51
C LEU A 29 -0.78 -7.07 -6.43
N CYS A 30 -0.59 -6.74 -7.71
CA CYS A 30 0.10 -7.60 -8.67
C CYS A 30 1.55 -7.88 -8.25
N VAL A 31 2.29 -6.86 -7.81
CA VAL A 31 3.66 -7.03 -7.36
C VAL A 31 3.73 -7.93 -6.13
N ASN A 32 2.86 -7.72 -5.14
CA ASN A 32 2.81 -8.57 -3.95
C ASN A 32 2.47 -10.02 -4.32
N LYS A 33 1.47 -10.23 -5.19
CA LYS A 33 1.06 -11.56 -5.64
C LYS A 33 2.18 -12.35 -6.32
N TYR A 34 2.95 -11.73 -7.22
CA TYR A 34 3.93 -12.42 -8.05
C TYR A 34 5.35 -12.42 -7.51
N TYR A 35 5.71 -11.41 -6.71
CA TYR A 35 7.10 -11.21 -6.26
C TYR A 35 7.22 -11.15 -4.72
N GLY A 36 6.10 -11.14 -4.00
CA GLY A 36 6.04 -11.15 -2.55
C GLY A 36 6.26 -9.79 -1.89
N ILE A 37 6.05 -9.77 -0.57
CA ILE A 37 5.98 -8.55 0.23
C ILE A 37 7.26 -7.70 0.20
N GLY A 38 8.44 -8.32 0.03
CA GLY A 38 9.70 -7.60 -0.08
C GLY A 38 9.75 -6.72 -1.33
N LYS A 39 9.37 -7.28 -2.49
CA LYS A 39 9.31 -6.53 -3.76
C LYS A 39 8.16 -5.56 -3.81
N TYR A 40 7.05 -5.86 -3.13
CA TYR A 40 5.98 -4.90 -2.90
C TYR A 40 6.52 -3.63 -2.22
N PHE A 41 7.23 -3.75 -1.09
CA PHE A 41 7.75 -2.58 -0.40
C PHE A 41 8.79 -1.81 -1.24
N GLU A 42 9.69 -2.50 -1.96
CA GLU A 42 10.61 -1.84 -2.88
C GLU A 42 9.86 -1.01 -3.94
N PHE A 43 8.79 -1.58 -4.52
CA PHE A 43 7.99 -0.94 -5.56
C PHE A 43 7.19 0.25 -5.02
N VAL A 44 6.45 0.07 -3.92
CA VAL A 44 5.63 1.11 -3.29
C VAL A 44 6.49 2.29 -2.84
N LEU A 45 7.60 2.02 -2.15
CA LEU A 45 8.47 3.09 -1.64
C LEU A 45 9.09 3.90 -2.77
N LEU A 46 9.46 3.25 -3.88
CA LEU A 46 10.04 3.93 -5.02
C LEU A 46 8.99 4.71 -5.82
N ALA A 47 7.79 4.15 -5.98
CA ALA A 47 6.66 4.86 -6.60
C ALA A 47 6.27 6.10 -5.79
N ASN A 48 6.09 5.97 -4.48
CA ASN A 48 5.75 7.10 -3.59
C ASN A 48 6.81 8.19 -3.52
N LYS A 49 8.08 7.84 -3.80
CA LYS A 49 9.18 8.79 -3.81
C LYS A 49 9.26 9.57 -5.13
N GLU A 50 9.05 8.89 -6.25
CA GLU A 50 9.35 9.44 -7.58
C GLU A 50 8.09 9.80 -8.39
N CYS A 51 6.91 9.36 -7.94
CA CYS A 51 5.61 9.57 -8.56
C CYS A 51 4.60 10.14 -7.54
N ASP A 52 3.43 10.53 -8.05
CA ASP A 52 2.25 10.86 -7.27
C ASP A 52 0.96 10.38 -7.96
N TYR A 53 -0.17 10.48 -7.27
CA TYR A 53 -1.47 10.01 -7.77
C TYR A 53 -1.92 10.65 -9.09
N ASN A 54 -1.34 11.78 -9.51
CA ASN A 54 -1.68 12.46 -10.76
C ASN A 54 -0.81 12.02 -11.95
N ASN A 55 0.32 11.35 -11.73
CA ASN A 55 1.26 11.00 -12.80
C ASN A 55 1.68 9.53 -12.83
N VAL A 56 1.26 8.73 -11.84
CA VAL A 56 1.78 7.38 -11.62
C VAL A 56 1.62 6.47 -12.82
N ASP A 57 0.56 6.60 -13.62
CA ASP A 57 0.36 5.80 -14.84
C ASP A 57 1.46 5.98 -15.89
N THR A 58 2.04 7.18 -15.96
CA THR A 58 3.18 7.47 -16.85
C THR A 58 4.54 7.34 -16.18
N CYS A 59 4.55 7.22 -14.86
CA CYS A 59 5.75 7.26 -14.05
C CYS A 59 6.22 5.86 -13.67
N TRP A 60 5.31 4.96 -13.25
CA TRP A 60 5.62 3.71 -12.56
C TRP A 60 6.58 2.76 -13.29
N GLU A 61 6.55 2.70 -14.63
CA GLU A 61 7.39 1.76 -15.39
C GLU A 61 8.88 2.02 -15.17
N ALA A 62 9.29 3.29 -15.15
CA ALA A 62 10.69 3.65 -14.91
C ALA A 62 11.16 3.28 -13.49
N GLN A 63 10.22 3.11 -12.56
CA GLN A 63 10.49 2.75 -11.17
C GLN A 63 10.55 1.22 -11.06
N ALA A 64 9.64 0.52 -11.74
CA ALA A 64 9.71 -0.92 -11.83
C ALA A 64 11.03 -1.41 -12.45
N GLU A 65 11.55 -0.73 -13.48
CA GLU A 65 12.82 -1.08 -14.14
C GLU A 65 14.05 -0.95 -13.24
N LYS A 66 13.97 -0.20 -12.14
CA LYS A 66 15.07 -0.04 -11.16
C LYS A 66 15.12 -1.17 -10.13
N ILE A 67 14.13 -2.06 -10.13
CA ILE A 67 13.98 -3.12 -9.13
C ILE A 67 14.38 -4.45 -9.75
N ASP A 68 15.45 -5.04 -9.23
CA ASP A 68 15.90 -6.35 -9.69
C ASP A 68 14.87 -7.43 -9.33
N GLY A 69 14.52 -8.27 -10.31
CA GLY A 69 13.68 -9.45 -10.10
C GLY A 69 12.17 -9.22 -10.25
N ILE A 70 11.74 -8.06 -10.75
CA ILE A 70 10.37 -7.85 -11.21
C ILE A 70 10.30 -7.69 -12.73
N ASP A 71 9.23 -8.19 -13.33
CA ASP A 71 8.91 -8.04 -14.74
C ASP A 71 7.68 -7.13 -14.90
N LYS A 72 7.89 -5.96 -15.51
CA LYS A 72 6.84 -4.96 -15.74
C LYS A 72 5.75 -5.46 -16.69
N GLU A 73 6.08 -6.33 -17.64
CA GLU A 73 5.08 -6.86 -18.57
C GLU A 73 4.16 -7.84 -17.84
N ARG A 74 4.68 -8.62 -16.88
CA ARG A 74 3.85 -9.43 -15.98
C ARG A 74 2.93 -8.57 -15.11
N ILE A 75 3.39 -7.41 -14.64
CA ILE A 75 2.56 -6.47 -13.88
C ILE A 75 1.42 -5.94 -14.76
N LYS A 76 1.71 -5.53 -16.01
CA LYS A 76 0.68 -5.10 -16.98
C LYS A 76 -0.34 -6.18 -17.29
N GLU A 77 0.12 -7.41 -17.51
CA GLU A 77 -0.74 -8.56 -17.76
C GLU A 77 -1.69 -8.78 -16.58
N CYS A 78 -1.16 -8.82 -15.35
CA CYS A 78 -1.94 -8.94 -14.13
C CYS A 78 -2.95 -7.79 -13.97
N GLN A 79 -2.52 -6.54 -14.17
CA GLN A 79 -3.42 -5.39 -14.09
C GLN A 79 -4.59 -5.51 -15.09
N SER A 80 -4.32 -5.98 -16.31
CA SER A 80 -5.35 -6.10 -17.35
C SER A 80 -6.33 -7.26 -17.13
N SER A 81 -5.89 -8.34 -16.48
CA SER A 81 -6.64 -9.61 -16.44
C SER A 81 -7.13 -10.01 -15.05
N GLU A 82 -6.55 -9.45 -13.99
CA GLU A 82 -6.77 -9.88 -12.61
C GLU A 82 -7.26 -8.74 -11.69
N ALA A 83 -7.35 -7.50 -12.19
CA ALA A 83 -7.73 -6.33 -11.39
C ALA A 83 -9.01 -6.55 -10.57
N VAL A 84 -10.09 -6.99 -11.21
CA VAL A 84 -11.39 -7.16 -10.55
C VAL A 84 -11.32 -8.19 -9.43
N GLU A 85 -10.67 -9.34 -9.66
CA GLU A 85 -10.53 -10.39 -8.64
C GLU A 85 -9.69 -9.92 -7.44
N LEU A 86 -8.62 -9.15 -7.70
CA LEU A 86 -7.76 -8.62 -6.66
C LEU A 86 -8.49 -7.55 -5.83
N LEU A 87 -9.16 -6.61 -6.49
CA LEU A 87 -9.93 -5.55 -5.82
C LEU A 87 -11.13 -6.09 -5.04
N GLU A 88 -11.77 -7.15 -5.51
CA GLU A 88 -12.85 -7.81 -4.77
C GLU A 88 -12.36 -8.34 -3.42
N LYS A 89 -11.19 -8.99 -3.39
CA LYS A 89 -10.61 -9.52 -2.15
C LYS A 89 -10.20 -8.41 -1.17
N GLU A 90 -9.61 -7.33 -1.66
CA GLU A 90 -9.27 -6.17 -0.81
C GLU A 90 -10.53 -5.50 -0.27
N MET A 91 -11.56 -5.30 -1.10
CA MET A 91 -12.83 -4.72 -0.64
C MET A 91 -13.53 -5.60 0.39
N GLU A 92 -13.52 -6.93 0.23
CA GLU A 92 -14.03 -7.87 1.24
C GLU A 92 -13.26 -7.76 2.56
N LEU A 93 -11.94 -7.64 2.50
CA LEU A 93 -11.08 -7.46 3.67
C LEU A 93 -11.35 -6.13 4.38
N ASP A 94 -11.44 -5.02 3.63
CA ASP A 94 -11.76 -3.70 4.17
C ASP A 94 -13.13 -3.68 4.85
N GLN A 95 -14.14 -4.32 4.24
CA GLN A 95 -15.47 -4.46 4.84
C GLN A 95 -15.44 -5.31 6.11
N LEU A 96 -14.70 -6.42 6.10
CA LEU A 96 -14.55 -7.31 7.25
C LEU A 96 -13.89 -6.58 8.44
N LEU A 97 -12.88 -5.76 8.16
CA LEU A 97 -12.14 -4.99 9.15
C LEU A 97 -12.79 -3.64 9.50
N GLY A 98 -13.86 -3.25 8.81
CA GLY A 98 -14.54 -1.97 9.00
C GLY A 98 -13.70 -0.76 8.62
N VAL A 99 -12.79 -0.91 7.65
CA VAL A 99 -11.95 0.18 7.15
C VAL A 99 -12.79 1.12 6.30
N SER A 100 -12.78 2.41 6.67
CA SER A 100 -13.54 3.45 5.96
C SER A 100 -12.66 4.61 5.49
N GLY A 101 -11.35 4.52 5.65
CA GLY A 101 -10.42 5.58 5.29
C GLY A 101 -8.97 5.18 5.52
N SER A 102 -8.08 5.79 4.75
CA SER A 102 -6.64 5.53 4.80
C SER A 102 -5.88 6.68 5.49
N PRO A 103 -4.68 6.40 6.02
CA PRO A 103 -4.18 5.07 6.37
C PRO A 103 -4.85 4.55 7.66
N THR A 104 -5.23 3.28 7.64
CA THR A 104 -5.65 2.50 8.82
C THR A 104 -4.65 1.36 9.00
N VAL A 105 -4.17 1.15 10.23
CA VAL A 105 -3.17 0.12 10.55
C VAL A 105 -3.75 -0.80 11.61
N PHE A 106 -3.50 -2.10 11.46
CA PHE A 106 -3.81 -3.12 12.45
C PHE A 106 -2.53 -3.81 12.90
N ILE A 107 -2.42 -4.13 14.18
CA ILE A 107 -1.34 -4.94 14.76
C ILE A 107 -2.01 -6.12 15.47
N GLU A 108 -1.72 -7.35 15.04
CA GLU A 108 -2.39 -8.56 15.55
C GLU A 108 -3.94 -8.49 15.50
N GLY A 109 -4.48 -7.85 14.46
CA GLY A 109 -5.93 -7.68 14.26
C GLY A 109 -6.56 -6.53 15.07
N GLU A 110 -5.82 -5.90 15.98
CA GLU A 110 -6.29 -4.75 16.75
C GLU A 110 -5.94 -3.44 16.03
N ALA A 111 -6.90 -2.52 15.97
CA ALA A 111 -6.71 -1.22 15.31
C ALA A 111 -5.66 -0.39 16.07
N TYR A 112 -4.62 0.05 15.35
CA TYR A 112 -3.56 0.89 15.91
C TYR A 112 -4.00 2.35 15.97
N SER A 113 -3.96 2.93 17.18
CA SER A 113 -4.34 4.32 17.44
C SER A 113 -3.17 5.20 17.93
N GLY A 114 -1.94 4.70 17.89
CA GLY A 114 -0.75 5.46 18.27
C GLY A 114 -0.35 6.49 17.20
N SER A 115 0.71 7.25 17.46
CA SER A 115 1.20 8.22 16.48
C SER A 115 1.86 7.51 15.28
N ARG A 116 1.98 8.21 14.15
CA ARG A 116 2.64 7.67 12.95
C ARG A 116 4.17 7.81 12.98
N GLN A 117 4.75 7.92 14.17
CA GLN A 117 6.19 7.99 14.36
C GLN A 117 6.83 6.60 14.35
N PRO A 118 8.02 6.42 13.77
CA PRO A 118 8.70 5.12 13.72
C PRO A 118 8.83 4.45 15.10
N ALA A 119 9.17 5.22 16.13
CA ALA A 119 9.34 4.71 17.49
C ALA A 119 8.02 4.21 18.12
N ASP A 120 6.88 4.82 17.78
CA ASP A 120 5.57 4.42 18.31
C ASP A 120 5.06 3.14 17.62
N PHE A 121 5.25 3.02 16.30
CA PHE A 121 4.98 1.77 15.59
C PHE A 121 5.85 0.63 16.12
N GLN A 122 7.15 0.87 16.28
CA GLN A 122 8.07 -0.12 16.85
C GLN A 122 7.63 -0.54 18.25
N LYS A 123 7.29 0.41 19.12
CA LYS A 123 6.79 0.12 20.46
C LYS A 123 5.54 -0.76 20.41
N ALA A 124 4.55 -0.41 19.62
CA ALA A 124 3.31 -1.17 19.52
C ALA A 124 3.52 -2.59 18.98
N LEU A 125 4.35 -2.74 17.95
CA LEU A 125 4.73 -4.06 17.43
C LEU A 125 5.46 -4.90 18.48
N CYS A 126 6.42 -4.30 19.19
CA CYS A 126 7.20 -4.98 20.22
C CYS A 126 6.38 -5.34 21.46
N ASP A 127 5.35 -4.57 21.77
CA ASP A 127 4.42 -4.85 22.88
C ASP A 127 3.42 -5.97 22.52
N ALA A 128 3.22 -6.26 21.24
CA ALA A 128 2.39 -7.38 20.78
C ALA A 128 3.05 -8.77 20.94
N PHE A 129 4.37 -8.83 21.19
CA PHE A 129 5.06 -10.08 21.50
C PHE A 129 4.98 -10.42 22.99
N ASP A 130 4.36 -11.56 23.33
CA ASP A 130 4.26 -12.08 24.69
C ASP A 130 5.62 -12.51 25.27
N SER A 131 6.51 -13.06 24.44
CA SER A 131 7.88 -13.45 24.77
C SER A 131 8.79 -13.35 23.55
N ASP A 132 10.11 -13.49 23.75
CA ASP A 132 11.11 -13.61 22.68
C ASP A 132 11.08 -12.45 21.66
N LYS A 133 11.06 -11.22 22.19
CA LYS A 133 11.04 -10.00 21.37
C LYS A 133 12.23 -9.98 20.41
N PRO A 134 12.02 -9.66 19.11
CA PRO A 134 13.11 -9.53 18.15
C PRO A 134 14.16 -8.50 18.59
N ASP A 135 15.41 -8.67 18.14
CA ASP A 135 16.52 -7.73 18.40
C ASP A 135 16.16 -6.29 18.01
N GLY A 136 15.34 -6.14 16.97
CA GLY A 136 14.80 -4.86 16.52
C GLY A 136 14.06 -4.08 17.62
N CYS A 137 13.51 -4.73 18.65
CA CYS A 137 12.82 -4.06 19.75
C CYS A 137 13.74 -3.30 20.72
N SER A 138 15.06 -3.53 20.63
CA SER A 138 16.05 -2.83 21.45
C SER A 138 16.74 -1.68 20.71
N VAL A 139 16.41 -1.49 19.42
CA VAL A 139 17.00 -0.44 18.59
C VAL A 139 16.31 0.89 18.87
N ALA A 140 17.06 1.94 19.18
CA ALA A 140 16.49 3.28 19.25
C ALA A 140 16.22 3.80 17.83
N LEU A 141 14.96 4.05 17.50
CA LEU A 141 14.58 4.75 16.27
C LEU A 141 14.49 6.25 16.55
N GLU A 142 15.01 7.07 15.64
CA GLU A 142 14.85 8.51 15.73
C GLU A 142 13.40 8.91 15.39
N SER A 143 12.86 9.85 16.15
CA SER A 143 11.60 10.52 15.82
C SER A 143 11.85 11.48 14.66
N THR A 144 11.31 11.19 13.49
CA THR A 144 11.37 12.11 12.35
C THR A 144 10.24 13.14 12.48
N GLU A 145 10.59 14.43 12.57
CA GLU A 145 9.62 15.54 12.64
C GLU A 145 8.78 15.73 11.36
N ASP A 146 8.97 14.89 10.33
CA ASP A 146 8.16 14.90 9.12
C ASP A 146 6.75 14.35 9.41
N VAL A 147 5.89 15.25 9.88
CA VAL A 147 4.45 15.02 9.92
C VAL A 147 3.98 14.80 8.49
N ALA A 148 3.55 13.58 8.16
CA ALA A 148 2.87 13.28 6.91
C ALA A 148 1.73 14.29 6.71
N SER A 149 1.84 15.14 5.69
CA SER A 149 0.95 16.28 5.43
C SER A 149 -0.39 15.89 4.81
N GLY A 150 -0.82 14.64 4.98
CA GLY A 150 -2.12 14.16 4.52
C GLY A 150 -3.24 14.86 5.28
N GLN A 151 -3.76 15.95 4.70
CA GLN A 151 -5.01 16.56 5.11
C GLN A 151 -6.16 15.71 4.55
N CYS A 152 -7.02 15.23 5.45
CA CYS A 152 -8.32 14.67 5.09
C CYS A 152 -9.24 15.74 4.50
#